data_AF-X0TX26-F1
#
_entry.id   AF-X0TX26-F1
#
_cell.length_a   1.000
_cell.length_b   1.000
_cell.length_c   1.000
_cell.angle_alpha   90.00
_cell.angle_beta   90.00
_cell.angle_gamma   90.00
#
_symmetry.space_group_name_H-M   'P 1'
#
loop_
_entity.id
_entity.type
_entity.pdbx_description
1 polymer ?
#
loop_
_entity_poly.entity_id
_entity_poly.type
_entity_poly.pdbx_seq_one_letter_code
_entity_poly.pdbx_strand_id
1 'polypeptide(L)' 'MPTHKRIRMFNTRDTYPNQVLDNDLCQAVVAGNTVYLRGQIGTDFDGKLIGLG' A
#
# COMPACT_ATOMS: atom_id res chain seq x y z
N MET A 1 -8.30 5.52 18.14
CA MET A 1 -8.64 5.24 16.72
C MET A 1 -7.64 5.98 15.84
N PRO A 2 -7.22 5.44 14.68
CA PRO A 2 -6.27 6.14 13.82
C PRO A 2 -6.85 7.50 13.36
N THR A 3 -6.03 8.55 13.40
CA THR A 3 -6.40 9.92 13.03
C THR A 3 -6.88 10.04 11.58
N HIS A 4 -6.42 9.14 10.71
CA HIS A 4 -6.78 9.09 9.30
C HIS A 4 -7.20 7.66 8.90
N LYS A 5 -8.13 7.55 7.95
CA LYS A 5 -8.61 6.25 7.47
C LYS A 5 -7.64 5.71 6.43
N ARG A 6 -7.06 4.54 6.72
CA ARG A 6 -6.17 3.81 5.81
C ARG A 6 -6.97 2.77 5.02
N ILE A 7 -6.66 2.61 3.73
CA ILE A 7 -7.36 1.71 2.81
C ILE A 7 -6.34 0.78 2.15
N ARG A 8 -6.67 -0.51 2.08
CA ARG A 8 -5.79 -1.59 1.58
C ARG A 8 -4.43 -1.56 2.30
N MET A 9 -4.46 -1.83 3.60
CA MET A 9 -3.25 -1.93 4.41
C MET A 9 -2.46 -3.19 4.06
N PHE A 10 -1.15 -3.11 4.17
CA PHE A 10 -0.23 -4.23 3.99
C PHE A 10 1.04 -3.98 4.80
N ASN A 11 1.77 -5.04 5.14
CA ASN A 11 3.08 -4.92 5.76
C ASN A 11 4.17 -5.24 4.73
N THR A 12 5.28 -4.51 4.79
CA THR A 12 6.39 -4.71 3.84
C THR A 12 7.06 -6.08 3.96
N ARG A 13 6.96 -6.75 5.11
CA ARG A 13 7.53 -8.10 5.32
C ARG A 13 6.92 -9.12 4.36
N ASP A 14 5.62 -8.99 4.10
CA ASP A 14 4.86 -9.94 3.28
C ASP A 14 5.00 -9.64 1.79
N THR A 15 5.19 -8.36 1.45
CA THR A 15 5.33 -7.90 0.05
C THR A 15 6.76 -8.02 -0.47
N TYR A 16 7.76 -7.87 0.41
CA TYR A 16 9.18 -7.89 0.06
C TYR A 16 9.94 -8.92 0.92
N PRO A 17 9.65 -10.23 0.78
CA PRO A 17 10.15 -11.28 1.69
C PRO A 17 11.69 -11.43 1.67
N ASN A 18 12.34 -10.92 0.62
CA ASN A 18 13.81 -10.96 0.47
C ASN A 18 14.52 -9.77 1.16
N GLN A 19 13.77 -8.89 1.82
CA GLN A 19 14.29 -7.72 2.53
C GLN A 19 13.85 -7.74 3.99
N VAL A 20 14.67 -7.20 4.89
CA VAL A 20 14.32 -7.08 6.31
C VAL A 20 13.57 -5.76 6.53
N LEU A 21 12.33 -5.71 6.04
CA LEU A 21 11.45 -4.54 6.18
C LEU A 21 10.19 -4.93 6.96
N ASP A 22 9.85 -4.15 7.99
CA ASP A 22 8.65 -4.37 8.80
C ASP A 22 7.90 -3.04 9.02
N ASN A 23 7.23 -2.57 7.98
CA ASN A 23 6.50 -1.30 8.00
C ASN A 23 5.04 -1.54 7.62
N ASP A 24 4.14 -0.96 8.41
CA ASP A 24 2.71 -0.95 8.12
C ASP A 24 2.36 0.19 7.16
N LEU A 25 2.09 -0.17 5.92
CA LEU A 25 1.75 0.75 4.83
C LEU A 25 0.30 0.56 4.37
N CYS A 26 -0.14 1.43 3.47
CA CYS A 26 -1.44 1.33 2.81
C CYS A 26 -1.37 1.95 1.41
N GLN A 27 -2.32 1.58 0.55
CA GLN A 27 -2.36 2.11 -0.83
C GLN A 27 -3.01 3.50 -0.89
N ALA A 28 -3.92 3.80 0.04
CA ALA A 28 -4.57 5.10 0.13
C ALA A 28 -4.85 5.52 1.58
N VAL A 29 -4.76 6.82 1.83
CA VAL A 29 -5.15 7.46 3.10
C VAL A 29 -6.20 8.53 2.82
N VAL A 30 -7.31 8.48 3.56
CA VAL A 30 -8.30 9.56 3.60
C VAL A 30 -8.03 10.41 4.84
N ALA A 31 -7.70 11.69 4.62
CA ALA A 31 -7.49 12.69 5.65
C ALA A 31 -8.41 13.88 5.41
N GLY A 32 -9.50 13.96 6.17
CA GLY A 32 -10.58 14.92 5.91
C GLY A 32 -11.22 14.65 4.54
N ASN A 33 -11.22 15.66 3.68
CA ASN A 33 -11.81 15.59 2.34
C ASN A 33 -10.77 15.25 1.24
N THR A 34 -9.53 14.91 1.63
CA THR A 34 -8.43 14.65 0.70
C THR A 34 -8.03 13.17 0.75
N VAL A 35 -7.80 12.59 -0.43
CA VAL A 35 -7.29 11.23 -0.60
C VAL A 35 -5.85 11.30 -1.11
N TYR A 36 -4.93 10.70 -0.36
CA TYR A 36 -3.53 10.54 -0.75
C TYR A 36 -3.31 9.12 -1.25
N LEU A 37 -2.76 8.98 -2.45
CA LEU A 37 -2.47 7.69 -3.08
C LEU A 37 -0.96 7.42 -3.07
N ARG A 38 -0.59 6.16 -2.83
CA ARG A 38 0.75 5.68 -3.13
C ARG A 38 0.96 5.67 -4.65
N GLY A 39 2.20 5.89 -5.09
CA GLY A 39 2.60 5.65 -6.49
C GLY A 39 2.19 4.25 -6.94
N GLN A 40 1.51 4.17 -8.08
CA GLN A 40 1.00 2.92 -8.63
C GLN A 40 1.98 2.35 -9.65
N ILE A 41 2.01 1.02 -9.72
CA ILE A 41 2.69 0.23 -10.74
C ILE A 41 1.69 -0.78 -11.31
N GLY A 42 2.04 -1.51 -12.37
CA GLY A 42 1.16 -2.46 -13.04
C GLY A 42 0.87 -3.74 -12.24
N THR A 43 0.44 -3.64 -10.99
CA THR A 43 0.07 -4.77 -10.12
C THR A 43 -1.44 -4.91 -10.00
N ASP A 44 -1.93 -6.15 -9.85
CA ASP A 44 -3.31 -6.38 -9.42
C ASP A 44 -3.52 -6.06 -7.93
N PHE A 45 -4.73 -6.35 -7.45
CA PHE A 45 -5.11 -6.11 -6.07
C PHE A 45 -4.42 -7.05 -5.07
N ASP A 46 -3.93 -8.21 -5.51
CA ASP A 46 -3.19 -9.16 -4.69
C ASP A 46 -1.68 -8.88 -4.70
N GLY A 47 -1.26 -7.80 -5.38
CA GLY A 47 0.13 -7.36 -5.45
C GLY A 47 0.96 -8.09 -6.51
N LYS A 48 0.32 -8.90 -7.36
CA LYS A 48 1.01 -9.58 -8.47
C LYS A 48 1.21 -8.60 -9.62
N LEU A 49 2.43 -8.56 -10.17
CA LEU A 49 2.74 -7.78 -11.36
C LEU A 49 2.00 -8.36 -12.57
N ILE A 50 1.16 -7.55 -13.21
CA ILE A 50 0.37 -7.87 -14.40
C ILE A 50 0.87 -7.11 -15.64
N GLY A 51 1.36 -5.89 -15.46
CA GLY A 51 1.88 -5.05 -16.54
C GLY A 51 3.32 -4.63 -16.30
N LEU A 52 4.15 -4.79 -17.32
CA LEU A 52 5.40 -4.05 -17.44
C LEU A 52 4.99 -2.64 -17.86
N GLY A 53 4.99 -1.69 -16.91
CA GLY A 53 4.72 -0.28 -17.19
C GLY A 53 5.67 0.28 -18.24
#